data_AF-A0A923X5H8-F1
#
_entry.id   AF-A0A923X5H8-F1
#
_cell.length_a   1.000
_cell.length_b   1.000
_cell.length_c   1.000
_cell.angle_alpha   90.00
_cell.angle_beta   90.00
_cell.angle_gamma   90.00
#
_symmetry.space_group_name_H-M   'P 1'
#
loop_
_entity.id
_entity.type
_entity.pdbx_description
1 polymer ?
#
loop_
_entity_poly.entity_id
_entity_poly.type
_entity_poly.pdbx_seq_one_letter_code
_entity_poly.pdbx_strand_id
1 'polypeptide(L)'
;MKKIFTPVTELEKEKAFLVWHRLYELKDSDQQIHPFLELDLSPSNSTPYSWLRKARTALFLSAQGVSEKLNITRSAYMQYEEKEIEGTIHLATLKAAAEAMDCELVYAIRPKARTTFSESIWKVLLPAATNHPWLKACDPKQKAKALSAMAIKFMRDPSFKRSKKWSQRCIEKVDSTK
;
A
#
# COMPACT_ATOMS: atom_id res chain seq x y z
N MET A 1 -29.12 -1.27 -38.39
CA MET A 1 -28.85 -2.32 -37.40
C MET A 1 -28.68 -1.67 -36.03
N LYS A 2 -29.52 -1.99 -35.03
CA LYS A 2 -29.31 -1.52 -33.65
C LYS A 2 -28.02 -2.16 -33.12
N LYS A 3 -27.00 -1.37 -32.79
CA LYS A 3 -25.78 -1.88 -32.13
C LYS A 3 -26.23 -2.54 -30.82
N ILE A 4 -26.08 -3.86 -30.73
CA ILE A 4 -26.37 -4.61 -29.51
C ILE A 4 -25.34 -4.15 -28.48
N PHE A 5 -25.82 -3.58 -27.37
CA PHE A 5 -24.95 -3.24 -26.26
C PHE A 5 -24.35 -4.53 -25.70
N THR A 6 -23.03 -4.63 -25.76
CA THR A 6 -22.28 -5.71 -25.12
C THR A 6 -21.64 -5.14 -23.86
N PRO A 7 -21.83 -5.76 -22.69
CA PRO A 7 -21.17 -5.32 -21.46
C PRO A 7 -19.65 -5.38 -21.61
N VAL A 8 -18.93 -4.68 -20.73
CA VAL A 8 -17.46 -4.76 -20.69
C VAL A 8 -17.05 -6.08 -20.05
N THR A 9 -16.31 -6.89 -20.80
CA THR A 9 -15.79 -8.20 -20.37
C THR A 9 -14.65 -8.08 -19.37
N GLU A 10 -14.34 -9.14 -18.61
CA GLU A 10 -13.18 -9.13 -17.68
C GLU A 10 -11.87 -8.87 -18.42
N LEU A 11 -11.64 -9.49 -19.58
CA LEU A 11 -10.45 -9.24 -20.40
C LEU A 11 -10.32 -7.77 -20.83
N GLU A 12 -11.44 -7.10 -21.13
CA GLU A 12 -11.44 -5.67 -21.46
C GLU A 12 -11.12 -4.82 -20.22
N LYS A 13 -11.58 -5.21 -19.02
CA LYS A 13 -11.27 -4.54 -17.76
C LYS A 13 -9.79 -4.70 -17.40
N GLU A 14 -9.23 -5.89 -17.57
CA GLU A 14 -7.79 -6.15 -17.36
C GLU A 14 -6.94 -5.31 -18.32
N LYS A 15 -7.26 -5.32 -19.61
CA LYS A 15 -6.57 -4.48 -20.60
C LYS A 15 -6.69 -3.00 -20.28
N ALA A 16 -7.88 -2.55 -19.85
CA ALA A 16 -8.10 -1.17 -19.45
C ALA A 16 -7.28 -0.81 -18.20
N PHE A 17 -7.19 -1.70 -17.22
CA PHE A 17 -6.36 -1.53 -16.03
C PHE A 17 -4.90 -1.36 -16.44
N LEU A 18 -4.35 -2.22 -17.32
CA LEU A 18 -2.97 -2.10 -17.78
C LEU A 18 -2.70 -0.76 -18.48
N VAL A 19 -3.64 -0.25 -19.29
CA VAL A 19 -3.50 1.06 -19.95
C VAL A 19 -3.59 2.19 -18.94
N TRP A 20 -4.53 2.11 -17.99
CA TRP A 20 -4.70 3.10 -16.92
C TRP A 20 -3.48 3.14 -15.99
N HIS A 21 -2.97 1.97 -15.58
CA HIS A 21 -1.83 1.81 -14.67
C HIS A 21 -0.56 2.45 -15.22
N ARG A 22 -0.32 2.39 -16.53
CA ARG A 22 0.81 3.09 -17.17
C ARG A 22 0.78 4.60 -16.94
N LEU A 23 -0.42 5.16 -16.85
CA LEU A 23 -0.70 6.60 -16.66
C LEU A 23 -0.99 6.94 -15.20
N TYR A 24 -1.03 5.96 -14.31
CA TYR A 24 -1.20 6.16 -12.88
C TYR A 24 0.11 6.67 -12.28
N GLU A 25 0.07 7.89 -11.74
CA GLU A 25 1.25 8.65 -11.31
C GLU A 25 1.99 8.01 -10.12
N LEU A 26 1.31 7.17 -9.33
CA LEU A 26 1.88 6.50 -8.15
C LEU A 26 2.13 5.01 -8.37
N LYS A 27 2.25 4.55 -9.61
CA LYS A 27 2.46 3.12 -9.90
C LYS A 27 3.72 2.52 -9.24
N ASP A 28 4.75 3.34 -8.99
CA ASP A 28 5.98 2.88 -8.34
C ASP A 28 5.74 2.51 -6.86
N SER A 29 4.71 3.09 -6.22
CA SER A 29 4.31 2.70 -4.86
C SER A 29 3.82 1.26 -4.78
N ASP A 30 3.32 0.68 -5.89
CA ASP A 30 2.91 -0.72 -5.93
C ASP A 30 4.13 -1.66 -5.82
N GLN A 31 5.28 -1.27 -6.37
CA GLN A 31 6.51 -2.08 -6.31
C GLN A 31 7.01 -2.24 -4.87
N GLN A 32 6.92 -1.16 -4.06
CA GLN A 32 7.36 -1.16 -2.67
C GLN A 32 6.55 -2.11 -1.78
N ILE A 33 5.25 -2.25 -2.05
CA ILE A 33 4.36 -3.09 -1.24
C ILE A 33 4.26 -4.53 -1.74
N HIS A 34 4.71 -4.81 -2.97
CA HIS A 34 4.59 -6.14 -3.59
C HIS A 34 5.15 -7.28 -2.72
N PRO A 35 6.35 -7.14 -2.08
CA PRO A 35 6.87 -8.19 -1.20
C PRO A 35 5.96 -8.49 0.00
N PHE A 36 5.12 -7.53 0.39
CA PHE A 36 4.21 -7.64 1.52
C PHE A 36 2.81 -8.10 1.11
N LEU A 37 2.52 -8.45 -0.14
CA LEU A 37 1.17 -8.89 -0.54
C LEU A 37 0.95 -10.38 -0.31
N GLU A 38 1.95 -11.21 -0.59
CA GLU A 38 1.88 -12.67 -0.52
C GLU A 38 1.95 -13.19 0.93
N LEU A 39 2.68 -12.47 1.79
CA LEU A 39 2.87 -12.90 3.16
C LEU A 39 1.55 -12.78 3.95
N ASP A 40 1.07 -13.91 4.46
CA ASP A 40 0.09 -13.93 5.54
C ASP A 40 0.76 -13.57 6.87
N LEU A 41 1.20 -12.31 6.97
CA LEU A 41 1.52 -11.65 8.24
C LEU A 41 0.22 -11.35 8.97
N SER A 42 -0.60 -12.37 9.24
CA SER A 42 -1.60 -12.23 10.29
C SER A 42 -0.83 -11.86 11.55
N PRO A 43 -1.25 -10.83 12.31
CA PRO A 43 -0.73 -10.66 13.66
C PRO A 43 -1.16 -11.91 14.42
N SER A 44 -0.31 -12.93 14.41
CA SER A 44 -0.55 -14.15 15.15
C SER A 44 -0.50 -13.75 16.62
N ASN A 45 -1.68 -13.55 17.19
CA ASN A 45 -1.97 -13.19 18.59
C ASN A 45 -1.54 -14.28 19.58
N SER A 46 -0.36 -14.88 19.44
CA SER A 46 0.01 -16.07 20.22
C SER A 46 1.42 -16.06 20.80
N THR A 47 2.23 -15.03 20.58
CA THR A 47 3.55 -14.97 21.22
C THR A 47 3.60 -13.79 22.18
N PRO A 48 3.83 -14.00 23.48
CA PRO A 48 3.89 -12.92 24.49
C PRO A 48 5.16 -12.08 24.39
N TYR A 49 5.94 -12.21 23.31
CA TYR A 49 7.25 -11.59 23.15
C TYR A 49 7.26 -10.58 22.01
N SER A 50 7.81 -9.41 22.31
CA SER A 50 8.09 -8.32 21.39
C SER A 50 9.04 -8.77 20.25
N TRP A 51 9.01 -8.14 19.07
CA TRP A 51 9.97 -8.46 18.00
C TRP A 51 11.39 -8.09 18.40
N LEU A 52 11.60 -7.01 19.16
CA LEU A 52 12.92 -6.69 19.72
C LEU A 52 13.45 -7.84 20.58
N ARG A 53 12.64 -8.36 21.50
CA ARG A 53 13.04 -9.49 22.34
C ARG A 53 13.35 -10.72 21.49
N LYS A 54 12.48 -11.05 20.53
CA LYS A 54 12.68 -12.20 19.62
C LYS A 54 14.00 -12.08 18.86
N ALA A 55 14.22 -10.96 18.17
CA ALA A 55 15.42 -10.70 17.38
C ALA A 55 16.67 -10.78 18.25
N ARG A 56 16.66 -10.08 19.40
CA ARG A 56 17.76 -10.10 20.37
C ARG A 56 18.11 -11.52 20.82
N THR A 57 17.10 -12.30 21.21
CA THR A 57 17.32 -13.68 21.68
C THR A 57 17.79 -14.61 20.56
N ALA A 58 17.28 -14.46 19.34
CA ALA A 58 17.69 -15.25 18.19
C ALA A 58 19.15 -14.97 17.79
N LEU A 59 19.62 -13.74 18.02
CA LEU A 59 21.01 -13.32 17.84
C LEU A 59 21.91 -13.59 19.05
N PHE A 60 21.41 -14.29 20.08
CA PHE A 60 22.12 -14.57 21.34
C PHE A 60 22.61 -13.32 22.10
N LEU A 61 21.94 -12.18 21.90
CA LEU A 61 22.27 -10.91 22.55
C LEU A 61 21.56 -10.80 23.92
N SER A 62 22.25 -10.23 24.91
CA SER A 62 21.65 -9.88 26.19
C SER A 62 21.01 -8.49 26.14
N ALA A 63 20.00 -8.23 26.99
CA ALA A 63 19.42 -6.88 27.12
C ALA A 63 20.49 -5.84 27.50
N GLN A 64 21.47 -6.24 28.30
CA GLN A 64 22.63 -5.42 28.65
C GLN A 64 23.45 -5.04 27.41
N GLY A 65 23.81 -6.02 26.58
CA GLY A 65 24.64 -5.79 25.39
C GLY A 65 23.98 -4.89 24.35
N VAL A 66 22.65 -4.98 24.19
CA VAL A 66 21.94 -4.03 23.31
C VAL A 66 21.84 -2.65 23.94
N SER A 67 21.58 -2.56 25.25
CA SER A 67 21.49 -1.27 25.95
C SER A 67 22.81 -0.49 25.96
N GLU A 68 23.95 -1.19 26.04
CA GLU A 68 25.29 -0.59 25.94
C GLU A 68 25.52 0.07 24.58
N LYS A 69 25.16 -0.62 23.49
CA LYS A 69 25.25 -0.07 22.13
C LYS A 69 24.34 1.16 21.92
N LEU A 70 23.21 1.20 22.63
CA LEU A 70 22.28 2.33 22.62
C LEU A 70 22.67 3.47 23.58
N ASN A 71 23.69 3.27 24.43
CA ASN A 71 24.04 4.18 25.53
C ASN A 71 22.85 4.49 26.46
N ILE A 72 22.06 3.48 26.79
CA ILE A 72 20.95 3.56 27.74
C ILE A 72 21.09 2.50 28.84
N THR A 73 20.28 2.60 29.89
CA THR A 73 20.26 1.56 30.93
C THR A 73 19.56 0.29 30.44
N ARG A 74 19.95 -0.87 30.99
CA ARG A 74 19.25 -2.14 30.78
C ARG A 74 17.75 -2.05 31.08
N SER A 75 17.36 -1.31 32.12
CA SER A 75 15.96 -1.09 32.49
C SER A 75 15.20 -0.31 31.40
N ALA A 76 15.82 0.74 30.85
CA ALA A 76 15.23 1.49 29.74
C ALA A 76 15.02 0.61 28.49
N TYR A 77 15.99 -0.25 28.17
CA TYR A 77 15.84 -1.20 27.07
C TYR A 77 14.72 -2.23 27.31
N MET A 78 14.59 -2.74 28.54
CA MET A 78 13.47 -3.64 28.88
C MET A 78 12.10 -2.95 28.72
N GLN A 79 12.00 -1.66 29.05
CA GLN A 79 10.79 -0.87 28.78
C GLN A 79 10.52 -0.71 27.28
N TYR A 80 11.54 -0.73 26.42
CA TYR A 80 11.31 -0.73 24.96
C TYR A 80 10.64 -2.04 24.52
N GLU A 81 11.12 -3.19 25.00
CA GLU A 81 10.49 -4.49 24.71
C GLU A 81 9.03 -4.54 25.20
N GLU A 82 8.72 -3.95 26.36
CA GLU A 82 7.37 -3.87 26.91
C GLU A 82 6.46 -2.95 26.10
N LYS A 83 6.90 -1.71 25.83
CA LYS A 83 6.15 -0.73 25.02
C LYS A 83 5.87 -1.20 23.60
N GLU A 84 6.74 -2.05 23.05
CA GLU A 84 6.50 -2.65 21.73
C GLU A 84 5.31 -3.63 21.78
N ILE A 85 5.18 -4.43 22.84
CA ILE A 85 4.03 -5.33 23.05
C ILE A 85 2.75 -4.52 23.23
N GLU A 86 2.82 -3.41 23.97
CA GLU A 86 1.69 -2.50 24.19
C GLU A 86 1.31 -1.68 22.94
N GLY A 87 2.19 -1.64 21.93
CA GLY A 87 2.00 -0.79 20.75
C GLY A 87 2.22 0.71 21.02
N THR A 88 2.88 1.05 22.12
CA THR A 88 3.16 2.43 22.54
C THR A 88 4.59 2.89 22.23
N ILE A 89 5.44 1.99 21.71
CA ILE A 89 6.80 2.33 21.29
C ILE A 89 6.79 3.28 20.07
N HIS A 90 7.66 4.28 20.09
CA HIS A 90 7.86 5.14 18.93
C HIS A 90 8.65 4.41 17.83
N LEU A 91 8.27 4.63 16.57
CA LEU A 91 8.94 4.01 15.42
C LEU A 91 10.45 4.32 15.38
N ALA A 92 10.85 5.54 15.76
CA ALA A 92 12.26 5.92 15.83
C ALA A 92 13.04 5.11 16.88
N THR A 93 12.42 4.84 18.03
CA THR A 93 13.01 4.00 19.09
C THR A 93 13.12 2.55 18.63
N LEU A 94 12.08 2.01 17.99
CA LEU A 94 12.11 0.66 17.44
C LEU A 94 13.22 0.52 16.38
N LYS A 95 13.39 1.54 15.52
CA LYS A 95 14.46 1.58 14.51
C LYS A 95 15.85 1.59 15.17
N ALA A 96 16.09 2.48 16.13
CA ALA A 96 17.38 2.55 16.83
C ALA A 96 17.72 1.24 17.55
N ALA A 97 16.73 0.60 18.18
CA ALA A 97 16.92 -0.70 18.84
C ALA A 97 17.25 -1.82 17.83
N ALA A 98 16.65 -1.82 16.63
CA ALA A 98 17.03 -2.71 15.55
C ALA A 98 18.47 -2.46 15.09
N GLU A 99 18.86 -1.20 14.85
CA GLU A 99 20.21 -0.81 14.42
C GLU A 99 21.28 -1.26 15.45
N ALA A 100 21.00 -1.15 16.75
CA ALA A 100 21.90 -1.64 17.80
C ALA A 100 22.13 -3.17 17.75
N MET A 101 21.20 -3.92 17.18
CA MET A 101 21.34 -5.36 16.96
C MET A 101 21.96 -5.72 15.60
N ASP A 102 22.41 -4.74 14.82
CA ASP A 102 22.81 -4.91 13.41
C ASP A 102 21.66 -5.43 12.52
N CYS A 103 20.45 -4.98 12.85
CA CYS A 103 19.22 -5.29 12.12
C CYS A 103 18.63 -4.02 11.50
N GLU A 104 17.86 -4.20 10.42
CA GLU A 104 17.05 -3.13 9.83
C GLU A 104 15.58 -3.25 10.26
N LEU A 105 14.94 -2.13 10.62
CA LEU A 105 13.50 -2.08 10.78
C LEU A 105 12.81 -1.95 9.42
N VAL A 106 12.24 -3.05 8.95
CA VAL A 106 11.42 -3.08 7.73
C VAL A 106 9.94 -3.01 8.10
N TYR A 107 9.24 -1.96 7.67
CA TYR A 107 7.80 -1.77 7.89
C TYR A 107 7.08 -1.38 6.59
N ALA A 108 5.80 -1.73 6.48
CA ALA A 108 5.00 -1.43 5.30
C ALA A 108 3.54 -1.13 5.66
N ILE A 109 2.91 -0.29 4.85
CA ILE A 109 1.46 -0.06 4.85
C ILE A 109 0.91 -0.70 3.59
N ARG A 110 -0.04 -1.63 3.74
CA ARG A 110 -0.72 -2.29 2.61
C ARG A 110 -2.24 -2.20 2.73
N PRO A 111 -2.99 -2.25 1.62
CA PRO A 111 -4.44 -2.45 1.66
C PRO A 111 -4.81 -3.76 2.38
N LYS A 112 -5.87 -3.73 3.22
CA LYS A 112 -6.35 -4.92 3.95
C LYS A 112 -6.73 -6.09 3.04
N ALA A 113 -7.14 -5.80 1.81
CA ALA A 113 -7.47 -6.79 0.79
C ALA A 113 -6.24 -7.49 0.17
N ARG A 114 -5.02 -7.17 0.62
CA ARG A 114 -3.74 -7.69 0.09
C ARG A 114 -3.61 -7.50 -1.42
N THR A 115 -4.06 -6.34 -1.90
CA THR A 115 -3.91 -5.87 -3.29
C THR A 115 -2.99 -4.67 -3.32
N THR A 116 -2.53 -4.30 -4.51
CA THR A 116 -1.78 -3.05 -4.73
C THR A 116 -2.65 -1.82 -4.45
N PHE A 117 -2.01 -0.64 -4.31
CA PHE A 117 -2.75 0.62 -4.16
C PHE A 117 -3.52 0.95 -5.44
N SER A 118 -2.88 0.74 -6.60
CA SER A 118 -3.52 1.01 -7.89
C SER A 118 -4.74 0.13 -8.14
N GLU A 119 -4.70 -1.16 -7.80
CA GLU A 119 -5.88 -2.05 -7.86
C GLU A 119 -7.00 -1.57 -6.92
N SER A 120 -6.63 -1.07 -5.74
CA SER A 120 -7.59 -0.52 -4.78
C SER A 120 -8.32 0.70 -5.35
N ILE A 121 -7.60 1.58 -6.05
CA ILE A 121 -8.18 2.73 -6.76
C ILE A 121 -8.99 2.29 -7.98
N TRP A 122 -8.49 1.34 -8.76
CA TRP A 122 -9.18 0.81 -9.93
C TRP A 122 -10.55 0.24 -9.58
N LYS A 123 -10.65 -0.51 -8.47
CA LYS A 123 -11.93 -1.03 -7.95
C LYS A 123 -12.95 0.08 -7.66
N VAL A 124 -12.50 1.27 -7.25
CA VAL A 124 -13.38 2.43 -7.01
C VAL A 124 -13.80 3.10 -8.33
N LEU A 125 -12.89 3.19 -9.30
CA LEU A 125 -13.13 3.84 -10.60
C LEU A 125 -13.99 2.99 -11.52
N LEU A 126 -13.81 1.67 -11.49
CA LEU A 126 -14.37 0.73 -12.45
C LEU A 126 -15.91 0.82 -12.58
N PRO A 127 -16.71 0.87 -11.49
CA PRO A 127 -18.16 1.00 -11.60
C PRO A 127 -18.60 2.32 -12.24
N ALA A 128 -17.93 3.42 -11.93
CA ALA A 128 -18.25 4.74 -12.49
C ALA A 128 -17.90 4.81 -13.98
N ALA A 129 -16.72 4.31 -14.34
CA ALA A 129 -16.22 4.29 -15.71
C ALA A 129 -17.03 3.35 -16.62
N THR A 130 -17.41 2.17 -16.13
CA THR A 130 -18.18 1.17 -16.90
C THR A 130 -19.60 1.66 -17.23
N ASN A 131 -20.22 2.41 -16.31
CA ASN A 131 -21.59 2.93 -16.49
C ASN A 131 -21.68 4.16 -17.41
N HIS A 132 -20.54 4.72 -17.83
CA HIS A 132 -20.51 5.94 -18.62
C HIS A 132 -21.17 5.73 -20.01
N PRO A 133 -22.01 6.66 -20.52
CA PRO A 133 -22.72 6.49 -21.79
C PRO A 133 -21.82 6.17 -22.99
N TRP A 134 -20.61 6.72 -23.01
CA TRP A 134 -19.64 6.46 -24.09
C TRP A 134 -19.30 4.97 -24.26
N LEU A 135 -19.22 4.21 -23.16
CA LEU A 135 -18.92 2.77 -23.20
C LEU A 135 -20.05 1.96 -23.84
N LYS A 136 -21.29 2.48 -23.81
CA LYS A 136 -22.44 1.86 -24.45
C LYS A 136 -22.47 2.03 -25.97
N ALA A 137 -21.87 3.10 -26.47
CA ALA A 137 -21.86 3.46 -27.89
C ALA A 137 -20.55 3.14 -28.62
N CYS A 138 -19.47 2.90 -27.87
CA CYS A 138 -18.12 2.66 -28.39
C CYS A 138 -18.01 1.33 -29.16
N ASP A 139 -17.10 1.29 -30.15
CA ASP A 139 -16.72 0.06 -30.83
C ASP A 139 -16.17 -0.95 -29.79
N PRO A 140 -16.63 -2.22 -29.80
CA PRO A 140 -16.07 -3.29 -28.95
C PRO A 140 -14.53 -3.31 -28.91
N LYS A 141 -13.86 -3.11 -30.05
CA LYS A 141 -12.39 -3.10 -30.14
C LYS A 141 -11.73 -1.96 -29.36
N GLN A 142 -12.47 -0.88 -29.09
CA GLN A 142 -11.98 0.32 -28.40
C GLN A 142 -12.45 0.40 -26.94
N LYS A 143 -13.29 -0.52 -26.46
CA LYS A 143 -13.86 -0.48 -25.11
C LYS A 143 -12.82 -0.41 -24.01
N ALA A 144 -11.74 -1.18 -24.09
CA ALA A 144 -10.68 -1.15 -23.08
C ALA A 144 -10.02 0.24 -22.98
N LYS A 145 -9.69 0.85 -24.12
CA LYS A 145 -9.13 2.22 -24.18
C LYS A 145 -10.13 3.28 -23.71
N ALA A 146 -11.41 3.11 -24.07
CA ALA A 146 -12.46 4.00 -23.63
C ALA A 146 -12.66 3.92 -22.10
N LEU A 147 -12.65 2.71 -21.54
CA LEU A 147 -12.76 2.48 -20.11
C LEU A 147 -11.58 3.10 -19.35
N SER A 148 -10.35 2.88 -19.80
CA SER A 148 -9.16 3.48 -19.18
C SER A 148 -9.22 5.01 -19.22
N ALA A 149 -9.63 5.60 -20.35
CA ALA A 149 -9.77 7.05 -20.48
C ALA A 149 -10.86 7.61 -19.54
N MET A 150 -11.97 6.90 -19.37
CA MET A 150 -13.02 7.31 -18.42
C MET A 150 -12.56 7.19 -16.97
N ALA A 151 -11.81 6.15 -16.62
CA ALA A 151 -11.22 6.01 -15.29
C ALA A 151 -10.27 7.19 -14.97
N ILE A 152 -9.44 7.63 -15.93
CA ILE A 152 -8.59 8.82 -15.77
C ILE A 152 -9.44 10.08 -15.58
N LYS A 153 -10.50 10.23 -16.39
CA LYS A 153 -11.41 11.39 -16.29
C LYS A 153 -12.06 11.46 -14.90
N PHE A 154 -12.59 10.35 -14.39
CA PHE A 154 -13.16 10.28 -13.04
C PHE A 154 -12.13 10.55 -11.94
N MET A 155 -10.90 10.04 -12.10
CA MET A 155 -9.82 10.30 -11.15
C MET A 155 -9.46 11.79 -11.05
N ARG A 156 -9.64 12.55 -12.13
CA ARG A 156 -9.36 13.99 -12.21
C ARG A 156 -10.59 14.86 -11.95
N ASP A 157 -11.80 14.30 -11.97
CA ASP A 157 -13.05 15.04 -11.81
C ASP A 157 -13.23 15.52 -10.34
N PRO A 158 -13.32 16.84 -10.08
CA PRO A 158 -13.41 17.36 -8.71
C PRO A 158 -14.64 16.86 -7.93
N SER A 159 -15.79 16.74 -8.60
CA SER A 159 -17.04 16.29 -7.98
C SER A 159 -16.95 14.82 -7.59
N PHE A 160 -16.38 13.98 -8.46
CA PHE A 160 -16.12 12.58 -8.17
C PHE A 160 -15.12 12.44 -7.02
N LYS A 161 -14.00 13.16 -7.06
CA LYS A 161 -13.00 13.16 -5.98
C LYS A 161 -13.63 13.55 -4.63
N ARG A 162 -14.48 14.58 -4.59
CA ARG A 162 -15.24 14.97 -3.38
C ARG A 162 -16.15 13.84 -2.90
N SER A 163 -16.89 13.19 -3.81
CA SER A 163 -17.78 12.07 -3.47
C SER A 163 -17.03 10.88 -2.83
N LYS A 164 -15.74 10.70 -3.17
CA LYS A 164 -14.87 9.65 -2.62
C LYS A 164 -13.96 10.12 -1.48
N LYS A 165 -14.08 11.39 -1.05
CA LYS A 165 -13.19 12.02 -0.06
C LYS A 165 -11.71 11.98 -0.45
N TRP A 166 -11.42 12.05 -1.76
CA TRP A 166 -10.06 12.08 -2.28
C TRP A 166 -9.49 13.50 -2.22
N SER A 167 -8.16 13.59 -2.03
CA SER A 167 -7.42 14.85 -2.06
C SER A 167 -7.71 15.59 -3.36
N GLN A 168 -8.05 16.88 -3.28
CA GLN A 168 -8.34 17.69 -4.47
C GLN A 168 -7.08 18.04 -5.26
N ARG A 169 -5.93 18.09 -4.59
CA ARG A 169 -4.64 18.32 -5.25
C ARG A 169 -4.38 17.19 -6.25
N CYS A 170 -3.86 17.54 -7.42
CA CYS A 170 -3.18 16.55 -8.24
C CYS A 170 -1.87 16.23 -7.55
N ILE A 171 -1.41 14.99 -7.65
CA ILE A 171 -0.12 14.62 -7.10
C ILE A 171 0.90 15.21 -8.06
N GLU A 172 1.50 16.33 -7.68
CA GLU A 172 2.66 16.85 -8.38
C GLU A 172 3.73 15.75 -8.35
N LYS A 173 4.44 15.53 -9.46
CA LYS A 173 5.59 14.62 -9.45
C LYS A 173 6.48 15.06 -8.29
N VAL A 174 6.67 14.17 -7.32
CA VAL A 174 7.74 14.37 -6.35
C VAL A 174 9.01 14.29 -7.19
N ASP A 175 9.63 15.44 -7.44
CA ASP A 175 10.95 15.46 -8.05
C ASP A 175 11.84 14.58 -7.18
N SER A 176 12.32 13.49 -7.76
CA SER A 176 13.23 12.54 -7.14
C SER A 176 14.64 13.16 -7.04
N THR A 177 14.71 14.32 -6.40
CA THR A 177 15.93 15.01 -6.01
C THR A 177 15.82 15.32 -4.53
N LYS A 178 16.29 14.37 -3.72
CA LYS A 178 17.15 14.59 -2.54
C LYS A 178 17.64 13.23 -2.04
#